data_AF-A0A942DSA9-F1
#
_entry.id   AF-A0A942DSA9-F1
#
_cell.length_a   1.000
_cell.length_b   1.000
_cell.length_c   1.000
_cell.angle_alpha   90.00
_cell.angle_beta   90.00
_cell.angle_gamma   90.00
#
_symmetry.space_group_name_H-M   'P 1'
#
loop_
_entity.id
_entity.type
_entity.pdbx_description
1 polymer ?
#
loop_
_entity_poly.entity_id
_entity_poly.type
_entity_poly.pdbx_seq_one_letter_code
_entity_poly.pdbx_strand_id
1 'polypeptide(L)'
;MNKSLVYVFFYFSLVSLPFHALAQDEASFYPEETSDFSISTQSCKKASTNQLAIVNIGNTKAQTFYNECLKKTNSSKWCSQVLRPNPASIATFKCTYGDQQPHQLINPQDTTWKNAFYGVQLVQELSSLGINACQIYNWWRPEPYNANVGGAAGRHPYGTSIDVKFCTKLDMERAFAKLCDWRAQGRLRAVGYYGTTSLHLGIGDKTANTWGKSCPKSAIF
;
A
#
# COMPACT_ATOMS: atom_id res chain seq x y z
N MET A 1 37.57 5.88 64.40
CA MET A 1 37.13 6.08 63.01
C MET A 1 35.62 6.00 62.98
N ASN A 2 34.93 7.13 63.13
CA ASN A 2 33.47 7.19 63.26
C ASN A 2 32.84 7.81 62.01
N LYS A 3 31.84 7.10 61.49
CA LYS A 3 31.05 7.41 60.30
C LYS A 3 30.04 8.52 60.65
N SER A 4 29.99 9.59 59.85
CA SER A 4 28.90 10.57 59.91
C SER A 4 27.99 10.38 58.71
N LEU A 5 26.73 10.03 59.00
CA LEU A 5 25.60 10.04 58.09
C LEU A 5 25.29 11.48 57.65
N VAL A 6 25.09 11.68 56.35
CA VAL A 6 24.53 12.91 55.78
C VAL A 6 23.05 12.65 55.49
N TYR A 7 22.17 13.34 56.19
CA TYR A 7 20.74 13.41 55.88
C TYR A 7 20.49 14.59 54.93
N VAL A 8 19.93 14.31 53.76
CA VAL A 8 19.44 15.33 52.83
C VAL A 8 17.91 15.41 52.97
N PHE A 9 17.41 16.53 53.49
CA PHE A 9 15.99 16.86 53.54
C PHE A 9 15.55 17.44 52.19
N PHE A 10 14.57 16.81 51.54
CA PHE A 10 13.85 17.39 50.41
C PHE A 10 12.63 18.17 50.92
N TYR A 11 12.61 19.48 50.70
CA TYR A 11 11.42 20.32 50.85
C TYR A 11 10.53 20.14 49.61
N PHE A 12 9.34 19.55 49.78
CA PHE A 12 8.25 19.64 48.82
C PHE A 12 7.48 20.93 49.10
N SER A 13 7.54 21.89 48.18
CA SER A 13 6.67 23.07 48.21
C SER A 13 5.43 22.78 47.35
N LEU A 14 4.30 22.62 48.02
CA LEU A 14 2.97 22.57 47.42
C LEU A 14 2.58 23.97 46.97
N VAL A 15 2.51 24.19 45.66
CA VAL A 15 1.87 25.37 45.09
C VAL A 15 0.49 24.96 44.58
N SER A 16 -0.53 25.32 45.36
CA SER A 16 -1.92 25.39 44.92
C SER A 16 -2.07 26.48 43.87
N LEU A 17 -2.72 26.18 42.74
CA LEU A 17 -3.26 27.18 41.83
C LEU A 17 -4.76 26.95 41.59
N PRO A 18 -5.52 28.03 41.37
CA PRO A 18 -6.97 28.03 41.51
C PRO A 18 -7.68 27.51 40.26
N PHE A 19 -8.79 26.81 40.51
CA PHE A 19 -9.93 26.68 39.61
C PHE A 19 -10.35 28.06 39.10
N HIS A 20 -10.42 28.27 37.78
CA HIS A 20 -11.31 29.26 37.17
C HIS A 20 -11.74 28.81 35.75
N ALA A 21 -13.05 28.82 35.59
CA ALA A 21 -13.84 29.13 34.40
C ALA A 21 -13.71 28.23 33.15
N LEU A 22 -14.76 27.42 33.00
CA LEU A 22 -15.30 26.84 31.77
C LEU A 22 -15.41 27.89 30.66
N ALA A 23 -14.71 27.66 29.55
CA ALA A 23 -15.11 28.16 28.25
C ALA A 23 -15.70 26.97 27.48
N GLN A 24 -17.02 27.00 27.27
CA GLN A 24 -17.70 26.13 26.33
C GLN A 24 -17.39 26.67 24.93
N ASP A 25 -16.37 26.14 24.29
CA ASP A 25 -16.25 26.23 22.83
C ASP A 25 -17.31 25.32 22.24
N GLU A 26 -18.34 25.94 21.67
CA GLU A 26 -19.30 25.29 20.79
C GLU A 26 -18.54 24.75 19.58
N ALA A 27 -18.11 23.49 19.67
CA ALA A 27 -17.75 22.70 18.52
C ALA A 27 -19.00 22.58 17.65
N SER A 28 -19.10 23.43 16.61
CA SER A 28 -20.08 23.31 15.57
C SER A 28 -19.94 21.92 14.95
N PHE A 29 -20.86 21.04 15.33
CA PHE A 29 -21.07 19.72 14.77
C PHE A 29 -21.50 19.90 13.32
N TYR A 30 -20.53 19.99 12.41
CA TYR A 30 -20.79 19.72 11.01
C TYR A 30 -21.08 18.23 10.91
N PRO A 31 -22.28 17.80 10.47
CA PRO A 31 -22.46 16.42 10.11
C PRO A 31 -21.47 16.15 8.99
N GLU A 32 -20.48 15.27 9.25
CA GLU A 32 -19.80 14.57 8.18
C GLU A 32 -20.90 13.99 7.30
N GLU A 33 -21.04 14.51 6.09
CA GLU A 33 -21.70 13.78 5.01
C GLU A 33 -20.95 12.46 4.91
N THR A 34 -21.46 11.45 5.61
CA THR A 34 -21.22 10.06 5.27
C THR A 34 -21.76 9.94 3.87
N SER A 35 -20.88 10.12 2.88
CA SER A 35 -21.17 9.73 1.52
C SER A 35 -21.53 8.27 1.64
N ASP A 36 -22.84 7.99 1.56
CA ASP A 36 -23.38 6.66 1.44
C ASP A 36 -22.74 6.12 0.17
N PHE A 37 -21.60 5.46 0.36
CA PHE A 37 -21.01 4.63 -0.66
C PHE A 37 -21.99 3.48 -0.75
N SER A 38 -23.03 3.69 -1.57
CA SER A 38 -23.94 2.63 -1.98
C SER A 38 -23.02 1.57 -2.55
N ILE A 39 -22.72 0.55 -1.75
CA ILE A 39 -22.03 -0.64 -2.19
C ILE A 39 -23.01 -1.19 -3.22
N SER A 40 -22.77 -0.85 -4.49
CA SER A 40 -23.47 -1.51 -5.57
C SER A 40 -23.22 -2.98 -5.29
N THR A 41 -24.28 -3.71 -5.02
CA THR A 41 -24.29 -5.16 -4.89
C THR A 41 -24.02 -5.75 -6.26
N GLN A 42 -22.85 -5.43 -6.83
CA GLN A 42 -22.27 -6.17 -7.92
C GLN A 42 -22.17 -7.59 -7.38
N SER A 43 -23.09 -8.43 -7.88
CA SER A 43 -23.15 -9.85 -7.57
C SER A 43 -21.73 -10.38 -7.69
N CYS A 44 -21.16 -10.71 -6.54
CA CYS A 44 -19.75 -11.06 -6.44
C CYS A 44 -19.44 -12.20 -7.41
N LYS A 45 -18.50 -11.95 -8.35
CA LYS A 45 -18.15 -12.93 -9.37
C LYS A 45 -17.27 -14.00 -8.73
N LYS A 46 -17.78 -15.24 -8.71
CA LYS A 46 -17.03 -16.41 -8.26
C LYS A 46 -16.00 -16.80 -9.31
N ALA A 47 -14.85 -17.27 -8.85
CA ALA A 47 -13.86 -17.90 -9.72
C ALA A 47 -14.40 -19.23 -10.25
N SER A 48 -14.20 -19.47 -11.55
CA SER A 48 -14.46 -20.79 -12.14
C SER A 48 -13.41 -21.81 -11.67
N THR A 49 -13.67 -23.11 -11.85
CA THR A 49 -12.72 -24.18 -11.51
C THR A 49 -11.35 -23.96 -12.16
N ASN A 50 -11.32 -23.48 -13.39
CA ASN A 50 -10.06 -23.22 -14.11
C ASN A 50 -9.31 -22.01 -13.52
N GLN A 51 -10.03 -20.96 -13.12
CA GLN A 51 -9.44 -19.78 -12.48
C GLN A 51 -8.87 -20.13 -11.09
N LEU A 52 -9.58 -20.95 -10.31
CA LEU A 52 -9.07 -21.49 -9.04
C LEU A 52 -7.82 -22.34 -9.24
N ALA A 53 -7.80 -23.20 -10.26
CA ALA A 53 -6.62 -24.00 -10.58
C ALA A 53 -5.39 -23.12 -10.88
N ILE A 54 -5.55 -22.02 -11.64
CA ILE A 54 -4.48 -21.06 -11.92
C ILE A 54 -3.95 -20.41 -10.64
N VAL A 55 -4.84 -19.96 -9.74
CA VAL A 55 -4.45 -19.40 -8.44
C VAL A 55 -3.70 -20.43 -7.61
N ASN A 56 -4.15 -21.68 -7.60
CA ASN A 56 -3.52 -22.76 -6.85
C ASN A 56 -2.12 -23.10 -7.37
N ILE A 57 -1.92 -23.13 -8.70
CA ILE A 57 -0.58 -23.27 -9.30
C ILE A 57 0.33 -22.10 -8.87
N GLY A 58 -0.19 -20.89 -8.79
CA GLY A 58 0.53 -19.75 -8.24
C GLY A 58 0.94 -19.97 -6.77
N ASN A 59 0.00 -20.45 -5.95
CA ASN A 59 0.22 -20.65 -4.52
C ASN A 59 1.25 -21.74 -4.21
N THR A 60 1.43 -22.76 -5.07
CA THR A 60 2.54 -23.73 -4.90
C THR A 60 3.92 -23.07 -5.05
N LYS A 61 4.00 -21.92 -5.72
CA LYS A 61 5.22 -21.14 -5.93
C LYS A 61 5.44 -20.02 -4.91
N ALA A 62 4.55 -19.87 -3.93
CA ALA A 62 4.58 -18.80 -2.93
C ALA A 62 5.94 -18.62 -2.25
N GLN A 63 6.52 -19.72 -1.75
CA GLN A 63 7.79 -19.68 -1.03
C GLN A 63 8.96 -19.35 -1.96
N THR A 64 8.96 -19.90 -3.18
CA THR A 64 9.98 -19.61 -4.20
C THR A 64 9.95 -18.13 -4.57
N PHE A 65 8.77 -17.60 -4.88
CA PHE A 65 8.58 -16.17 -5.16
C PHE A 65 9.11 -15.30 -4.02
N TYR A 66 8.72 -15.62 -2.78
CA TYR A 66 9.13 -14.85 -1.60
C TYR A 66 10.65 -14.86 -1.41
N ASN A 67 11.29 -16.02 -1.50
CA ASN A 67 12.74 -16.17 -1.37
C ASN A 67 13.49 -15.42 -2.48
N GLU A 68 13.01 -15.47 -3.72
CA GLU A 68 13.60 -14.73 -4.83
C GLU A 68 13.44 -13.21 -4.65
N CYS A 69 12.27 -12.77 -4.18
CA CYS A 69 12.05 -11.37 -3.84
C CYS A 69 13.06 -10.89 -2.80
N LEU A 70 13.24 -11.62 -1.70
CA LEU A 70 14.21 -11.25 -0.66
C LEU A 70 15.63 -11.15 -1.22
N LYS A 71 16.05 -12.12 -2.04
CA LYS A 71 17.38 -12.10 -2.69
C LYS A 71 17.56 -10.88 -3.60
N LYS A 72 16.54 -10.50 -4.37
CA LYS A 72 16.61 -9.38 -5.33
C LYS A 72 16.48 -8.01 -4.68
N THR A 73 15.93 -7.93 -3.47
CA THR A 73 15.55 -6.66 -2.82
C THR A 73 16.27 -6.45 -1.49
N ASN A 74 17.39 -7.11 -1.28
CA ASN A 74 18.16 -7.02 -0.04
C ASN A 74 17.30 -7.26 1.22
N SER A 75 16.54 -8.35 1.21
CA SER A 75 15.65 -8.77 2.29
C SER A 75 14.56 -7.76 2.66
N SER A 76 13.99 -7.08 1.66
CA SER A 76 12.92 -6.11 1.86
C SER A 76 11.72 -6.69 2.59
N LYS A 77 11.27 -5.99 3.65
CA LYS A 77 10.02 -6.33 4.37
C LYS A 77 8.79 -6.39 3.45
N TRP A 78 8.83 -5.64 2.35
CA TRP A 78 7.73 -5.52 1.40
C TRP A 78 7.47 -6.79 0.58
N CYS A 79 8.44 -7.70 0.50
CA CYS A 79 8.27 -8.98 -0.19
C CYS A 79 7.09 -9.81 0.37
N SER A 80 6.81 -9.69 1.67
CA SER A 80 5.68 -10.36 2.32
C SER A 80 4.32 -9.73 1.99
N GLN A 81 4.31 -8.46 1.59
CA GLN A 81 3.08 -7.71 1.29
C GLN A 81 2.72 -7.78 -0.19
N VAL A 82 3.72 -7.75 -1.08
CA VAL A 82 3.47 -7.74 -2.53
C VAL A 82 2.75 -9.01 -3.01
N LEU A 83 2.77 -10.10 -2.26
CA LEU A 83 1.99 -11.32 -2.55
C LEU A 83 0.53 -11.28 -2.05
N ARG A 84 0.16 -10.28 -1.24
CA ARG A 84 -1.14 -10.22 -0.57
C ARG A 84 -2.05 -9.17 -1.20
N PRO A 85 -3.31 -9.52 -1.47
CA PRO A 85 -4.31 -8.50 -1.80
C PRO A 85 -4.46 -7.47 -0.68
N ASN A 86 -5.09 -6.34 -0.98
CA ASN A 86 -5.37 -5.31 0.02
C ASN A 86 -6.17 -5.92 1.21
N PRO A 87 -5.77 -5.76 2.48
CA PRO A 87 -6.50 -6.24 3.65
C PRO A 87 -7.97 -5.80 3.67
N ALA A 88 -8.27 -4.59 3.18
CA ALA A 88 -9.65 -4.10 3.06
C ALA A 88 -10.49 -4.92 2.06
N SER A 89 -9.86 -5.71 1.18
CA SER A 89 -10.51 -6.54 0.17
C SER A 89 -10.68 -8.01 0.59
N ILE A 90 -10.43 -8.37 1.86
CA ILE A 90 -10.57 -9.76 2.34
C ILE A 90 -11.98 -10.30 2.06
N ALA A 91 -13.02 -9.50 2.31
CA ALA A 91 -14.40 -9.91 2.02
C ALA A 91 -14.61 -10.19 0.53
N THR A 92 -14.12 -9.30 -0.35
CA THR A 92 -14.16 -9.48 -1.80
C THR A 92 -13.36 -10.70 -2.26
N PHE A 93 -12.18 -10.94 -1.67
CA PHE A 93 -11.34 -12.09 -1.97
C PHE A 93 -12.02 -13.40 -1.60
N LYS A 94 -12.51 -13.51 -0.36
CA LYS A 94 -13.28 -14.68 0.12
C LYS A 94 -14.54 -14.87 -0.69
N CYS A 95 -15.18 -13.78 -1.07
CA CYS A 95 -16.32 -13.88 -1.96
C CYS A 95 -15.91 -14.42 -3.33
N THR A 96 -14.74 -14.08 -3.87
CA THR A 96 -14.27 -14.57 -5.17
C THR A 96 -13.83 -16.04 -5.14
N TYR A 97 -13.02 -16.43 -4.15
CA TYR A 97 -12.31 -17.71 -4.11
C TYR A 97 -12.74 -18.67 -3.00
N GLY A 98 -13.61 -18.24 -2.09
CA GLY A 98 -14.03 -19.01 -0.91
C GLY A 98 -13.15 -18.75 0.32
N ASP A 99 -13.67 -19.13 1.50
CA ASP A 99 -13.00 -18.89 2.79
C ASP A 99 -11.75 -19.74 3.02
N GLN A 100 -11.64 -20.88 2.33
CA GLN A 100 -10.50 -21.79 2.45
C GLN A 100 -9.31 -21.37 1.60
N GLN A 101 -9.49 -20.42 0.68
CA GLN A 101 -8.40 -19.96 -0.17
C GLN A 101 -7.44 -19.08 0.65
N PRO A 102 -6.12 -19.36 0.64
CA PRO A 102 -5.14 -18.48 1.26
C PRO A 102 -5.24 -17.07 0.67
N HIS A 103 -5.22 -16.04 1.52
CA HIS A 103 -5.32 -14.62 1.10
C HIS A 103 -4.01 -14.13 0.46
N GLN A 104 -3.70 -14.70 -0.70
CA GLN A 104 -2.46 -14.54 -1.45
C GLN A 104 -2.75 -14.76 -2.94
N LEU A 105 -2.05 -14.00 -3.78
CA LEU A 105 -2.13 -14.11 -5.24
C LEU A 105 -0.71 -14.04 -5.81
N ILE A 106 -0.26 -15.14 -6.41
CA ILE A 106 1.04 -15.26 -7.09
C ILE A 106 0.80 -15.60 -8.55
N ASN A 107 1.32 -14.81 -9.49
CA ASN A 107 1.21 -15.15 -10.89
C ASN A 107 1.99 -16.46 -11.16
N PRO A 108 1.37 -17.50 -11.74
CA PRO A 108 2.07 -18.76 -12.02
C PRO A 108 3.20 -18.60 -13.06
N GLN A 109 3.18 -17.53 -13.86
CA GLN A 109 4.23 -17.17 -14.80
C GLN A 109 5.32 -16.34 -14.09
N ASP A 110 6.45 -16.98 -13.84
CA ASP A 110 7.64 -16.41 -13.21
C ASP A 110 8.27 -15.24 -13.99
N THR A 111 8.10 -15.21 -15.32
CA THR A 111 8.55 -14.12 -16.19
C THR A 111 8.03 -12.73 -15.77
N THR A 112 6.91 -12.67 -15.03
CA THR A 112 6.31 -11.43 -14.51
C THR A 112 6.85 -11.02 -13.13
N TRP A 113 7.49 -11.93 -12.40
CA TRP A 113 7.94 -11.68 -11.02
C TRP A 113 8.98 -10.57 -10.93
N LYS A 114 9.80 -10.41 -11.97
CA LYS A 114 10.75 -9.29 -12.10
C LYS A 114 10.08 -7.92 -11.93
N ASN A 115 8.81 -7.77 -12.36
CA ASN A 115 8.08 -6.51 -12.21
C ASN A 115 7.72 -6.25 -10.74
N ALA A 116 7.31 -7.30 -10.01
CA ALA A 116 7.03 -7.21 -8.59
C ALA A 116 8.30 -6.84 -7.79
N PHE A 117 9.42 -7.50 -8.09
CA PHE A 117 10.69 -7.25 -7.42
C PHE A 117 11.19 -5.83 -7.70
N TYR A 118 11.11 -5.38 -8.96
CA TYR A 118 11.49 -4.02 -9.31
C TYR A 118 10.57 -2.98 -8.66
N GLY A 119 9.27 -3.24 -8.59
CA GLY A 119 8.33 -2.40 -7.83
C GLY A 119 8.71 -2.28 -6.36
N VAL A 120 9.11 -3.38 -5.71
CA VAL A 120 9.62 -3.35 -4.32
C VAL A 120 10.90 -2.51 -4.22
N GLN A 121 11.84 -2.63 -5.16
CA GLN A 121 13.06 -1.82 -5.19
C GLN A 121 12.75 -0.32 -5.31
N LEU A 122 11.81 0.07 -6.18
CA LEU A 122 11.37 1.46 -6.29
C LEU A 122 10.81 1.99 -4.96
N VAL A 123 10.03 1.18 -4.24
CA VAL A 123 9.50 1.57 -2.93
C VAL A 123 10.60 1.67 -1.87
N GLN A 124 11.63 0.82 -1.93
CA GLN A 124 12.81 0.96 -1.06
C GLN A 124 13.57 2.26 -1.34
N GLU A 125 13.74 2.62 -2.61
CA GLU A 125 14.40 3.87 -2.99
C GLU A 125 13.59 5.10 -2.59
N LEU A 126 12.25 5.07 -2.72
CA LEU A 126 11.40 6.11 -2.14
C LEU A 126 11.61 6.21 -0.63
N SER A 127 11.67 5.08 0.06
CA SER A 127 11.90 5.04 1.52
C SER A 127 13.26 5.63 1.90
N SER A 128 14.32 5.39 1.12
CA SER A 128 15.64 5.98 1.37
C SER A 128 15.69 7.49 1.13
N LEU A 129 14.73 8.04 0.39
CA LEU A 129 14.52 9.49 0.23
C LEU A 129 13.66 10.10 1.34
N GLY A 130 13.37 9.32 2.40
CA GLY A 130 12.50 9.72 3.49
C GLY A 130 11.03 9.86 3.09
N ILE A 131 10.58 9.09 2.08
CA ILE A 131 9.18 9.02 1.65
C ILE A 131 8.59 7.71 2.15
N ASN A 132 7.67 7.79 3.11
CA ASN A 132 7.20 6.61 3.83
C ASN A 132 6.04 5.89 3.12
N ALA A 133 6.33 4.72 2.56
CA ALA A 133 5.29 3.76 2.18
C ALA A 133 4.77 3.04 3.43
N CYS A 134 3.46 2.92 3.55
CA CYS A 134 2.80 2.19 4.63
C CYS A 134 2.44 0.77 4.19
N GLN A 135 2.11 0.61 2.91
CA GLN A 135 1.68 -0.67 2.38
C GLN A 135 1.96 -0.82 0.90
N ILE A 136 2.35 -2.03 0.48
CA ILE A 136 2.32 -2.46 -0.91
C ILE A 136 1.18 -3.46 -1.08
N TYR A 137 0.33 -3.26 -2.08
CA TYR A 137 -0.71 -4.20 -2.47
C TYR A 137 -0.18 -5.17 -3.53
N ASN A 138 -0.93 -6.26 -3.75
CA ASN A 138 -0.50 -7.30 -4.67
C ASN A 138 -0.20 -6.81 -6.08
N TRP A 139 0.88 -7.33 -6.67
CA TRP A 139 1.24 -6.98 -8.05
C TRP A 139 0.32 -7.66 -9.08
N TRP A 140 -0.15 -8.86 -8.78
CA TRP A 140 -0.95 -9.67 -9.69
C TRP A 140 -2.36 -9.91 -9.16
N ARG A 141 -3.37 -9.57 -9.98
CA ARG A 141 -4.80 -9.77 -9.69
C ARG A 141 -5.43 -10.57 -10.83
N PRO A 142 -5.62 -11.90 -10.71
CA PRO A 142 -6.33 -12.64 -11.73
C PRO A 142 -7.80 -12.21 -11.79
N GLU A 143 -8.39 -12.33 -12.97
CA GLU A 143 -9.85 -12.35 -13.09
C GLU A 143 -10.38 -13.63 -12.42
N PRO A 144 -11.43 -13.56 -11.59
CA PRO A 144 -12.41 -12.47 -11.46
C PRO A 144 -12.18 -11.50 -10.31
N TYR A 145 -11.16 -11.72 -9.46
CA TYR A 145 -10.91 -10.85 -8.31
C TYR A 145 -10.65 -9.41 -8.74
N ASN A 146 -9.90 -9.21 -9.83
CA ASN A 146 -9.66 -7.88 -10.39
C ASN A 146 -10.97 -7.14 -10.72
N ALA A 147 -11.93 -7.77 -11.40
CA ALA A 147 -13.24 -7.19 -11.64
C ALA A 147 -14.00 -6.87 -10.33
N ASN A 148 -13.98 -7.77 -9.34
CA ASN A 148 -14.70 -7.57 -8.08
C ASN A 148 -14.15 -6.43 -7.21
N VAL A 149 -12.88 -6.05 -7.39
CA VAL A 149 -12.30 -4.85 -6.75
C VAL A 149 -12.39 -3.60 -7.64
N GLY A 150 -13.16 -3.65 -8.73
CA GLY A 150 -13.31 -2.54 -9.68
C GLY A 150 -12.05 -2.25 -10.50
N GLY A 151 -11.15 -3.22 -10.62
CA GLY A 151 -9.90 -3.08 -11.35
C GLY A 151 -10.11 -3.08 -12.87
N ALA A 152 -9.26 -2.33 -13.58
CA ALA A 152 -9.20 -2.38 -15.04
C ALA A 152 -8.49 -3.66 -15.52
N ALA A 153 -8.92 -4.21 -16.67
CA ALA A 153 -8.40 -5.48 -17.20
C ALA A 153 -6.92 -5.45 -17.66
N GLY A 154 -6.32 -4.27 -17.82
CA GLY A 154 -5.10 -4.08 -18.63
C GLY A 154 -3.75 -4.17 -17.91
N ARG A 155 -3.69 -4.20 -16.57
CA ARG A 155 -2.44 -4.01 -15.81
C ARG A 155 -2.18 -5.14 -14.81
N HIS A 156 -2.77 -5.07 -13.62
CA HIS A 156 -2.59 -6.10 -12.57
C HIS A 156 -2.86 -7.54 -13.04
N PRO A 157 -3.85 -7.84 -13.90
CA PRO A 157 -4.02 -9.19 -14.44
C PRO A 157 -2.80 -9.76 -15.17
N TYR A 158 -1.95 -8.90 -15.73
CA TYR A 158 -0.72 -9.28 -16.42
C TYR A 158 0.53 -9.22 -15.53
N GLY A 159 0.38 -8.91 -14.23
CA GLY A 159 1.51 -8.82 -13.29
C GLY A 159 2.50 -7.72 -13.67
N THR A 160 1.99 -6.59 -14.18
CA THR A 160 2.80 -5.49 -14.72
C THR A 160 2.91 -4.29 -13.77
N SER A 161 2.14 -4.27 -12.68
CA SER A 161 2.04 -3.13 -11.79
C SER A 161 2.01 -3.52 -10.31
N ILE A 162 2.30 -2.57 -9.43
CA ILE A 162 1.96 -2.63 -8.00
C ILE A 162 1.18 -1.37 -7.62
N ASP A 163 0.37 -1.47 -6.57
CA ASP A 163 -0.24 -0.31 -5.93
C ASP A 163 0.41 -0.10 -4.56
N VAL A 164 0.69 1.16 -4.21
CA VAL A 164 1.40 1.52 -2.98
C VAL A 164 0.61 2.57 -2.21
N LYS A 165 0.29 2.28 -0.96
CA LYS A 165 -0.28 3.23 -0.02
C LYS A 165 0.84 3.88 0.79
N PHE A 166 0.82 5.20 0.86
CA PHE A 166 1.77 6.00 1.62
C PHE A 166 1.21 6.36 2.99
N CYS A 167 2.09 6.60 3.96
CA CYS A 167 1.68 6.83 5.34
C CYS A 167 1.01 8.18 5.55
N THR A 168 1.37 9.18 4.75
CA THR A 168 0.78 10.51 4.79
C THR A 168 0.46 10.98 3.38
N LYS A 169 -0.46 11.94 3.26
CA LYS A 169 -0.72 12.62 1.99
C LYS A 169 0.53 13.33 1.46
N LEU A 170 1.36 13.89 2.35
CA LEU A 170 2.63 14.52 1.96
C LEU A 170 3.60 13.50 1.35
N ASP A 171 3.74 12.32 1.94
CA ASP A 171 4.57 11.24 1.37
C ASP A 171 4.03 10.79 0.01
N MET A 172 2.72 10.66 -0.13
CA MET A 172 2.08 10.31 -1.41
C MET A 172 2.38 11.36 -2.50
N GLU A 173 2.29 12.64 -2.17
CA GLU A 173 2.57 13.72 -3.13
C GLU A 173 4.05 13.78 -3.52
N ARG A 174 4.96 13.63 -2.55
CA ARG A 174 6.41 13.53 -2.80
C ARG A 174 6.74 12.31 -3.65
N ALA A 175 6.13 11.16 -3.34
CA ALA A 175 6.28 9.95 -4.12
C ALA A 175 5.80 10.14 -5.56
N PHE A 176 4.61 10.74 -5.75
CA PHE A 176 4.06 10.96 -7.08
C PHE A 176 4.96 11.84 -7.94
N ALA A 177 5.50 12.93 -7.40
CA ALA A 177 6.47 13.77 -8.09
C ALA A 177 7.72 12.95 -8.50
N LYS A 178 8.29 12.19 -7.56
CA LYS A 178 9.49 11.38 -7.83
C LYS A 178 9.24 10.27 -8.85
N LEU A 179 8.08 9.63 -8.79
CA LEU A 179 7.66 8.60 -9.76
C LEU A 179 7.42 9.19 -11.15
N CYS A 180 6.93 10.42 -11.25
CA CYS A 180 6.84 11.14 -12.52
C CYS A 180 8.23 11.38 -13.14
N ASP A 181 9.21 11.81 -12.35
CA ASP A 181 10.60 11.97 -12.82
C ASP A 181 11.20 10.63 -13.28
N TRP A 182 11.03 9.57 -12.48
CA TRP A 182 11.48 8.24 -12.85
C TRP A 182 10.77 7.70 -14.10
N ARG A 183 9.50 8.03 -14.32
CA ARG A 183 8.77 7.66 -15.54
C ARG A 183 9.36 8.40 -16.75
N ALA A 184 9.67 9.69 -16.63
CA ALA A 184 10.32 10.45 -17.69
C ALA A 184 11.71 9.88 -18.03
N GLN A 185 12.41 9.30 -17.05
CA GLN A 185 13.68 8.58 -17.22
C GLN A 185 13.52 7.14 -17.74
N GLY A 186 12.30 6.67 -17.99
CA GLY A 186 12.03 5.31 -18.47
C GLY A 186 12.18 4.21 -17.42
N ARG A 187 12.35 4.56 -16.14
CA ARG A 187 12.49 3.57 -15.04
C ARG A 187 11.20 2.82 -14.77
N LEU A 188 10.05 3.47 -14.98
CA LEU A 188 8.73 2.85 -14.97
C LEU A 188 7.92 3.39 -16.13
N ARG A 189 6.93 2.62 -16.56
CA ARG A 189 6.12 2.92 -17.75
C ARG A 189 4.98 3.86 -17.41
N ALA A 190 4.33 3.66 -16.27
CA ALA A 190 3.12 4.38 -15.94
C ALA A 190 2.98 4.72 -14.46
N VAL A 191 2.26 5.81 -14.17
CA VAL A 191 1.96 6.25 -12.80
C VAL A 191 0.49 6.65 -12.70
N GLY A 192 -0.24 6.06 -11.75
CA GLY A 192 -1.63 6.42 -11.48
C GLY A 192 -1.77 7.06 -10.10
N TYR A 193 -2.59 8.11 -10.01
CA TYR A 193 -2.90 8.78 -8.75
C TYR A 193 -4.33 8.46 -8.31
N TYR A 194 -4.50 7.62 -7.28
CA TYR A 194 -5.82 7.24 -6.76
C TYR A 194 -6.21 8.06 -5.52
N GLY A 195 -6.31 9.38 -5.69
CA GLY A 195 -6.82 10.29 -4.66
C GLY A 195 -6.05 10.21 -3.33
N THR A 196 -6.71 9.80 -2.26
CA THR A 196 -6.13 9.63 -0.91
C THR A 196 -5.75 8.18 -0.59
N THR A 197 -5.89 7.26 -1.55
CA THR A 197 -5.78 5.82 -1.27
C THR A 197 -4.39 5.26 -1.52
N SER A 198 -3.87 5.43 -2.74
CA SER A 198 -2.62 4.81 -3.20
C SER A 198 -2.13 5.40 -4.52
N LEU A 199 -0.89 5.10 -4.88
CA LEU A 199 -0.35 5.30 -6.23
C LEU A 199 -0.20 3.96 -6.94
N HIS A 200 -0.56 3.93 -8.22
CA HIS A 200 -0.26 2.84 -9.14
C HIS A 200 1.13 3.05 -9.74
N LEU A 201 1.98 2.04 -9.63
CA LEU A 201 3.30 2.00 -10.29
C LEU A 201 3.23 0.95 -11.40
N GLY A 202 3.23 1.39 -12.66
CA GLY A 202 3.22 0.54 -13.83
C GLY A 202 4.63 0.23 -14.29
N ILE A 203 5.16 -0.93 -13.94
CA ILE A 203 6.54 -1.36 -14.26
C ILE A 203 6.61 -1.96 -15.65
N GLY A 204 5.79 -2.97 -15.93
CA GLY A 204 5.73 -3.68 -17.20
C GLY A 204 4.57 -3.25 -18.10
N ASP A 205 3.89 -2.16 -17.75
CA ASP A 205 2.67 -1.73 -18.44
C ASP A 205 2.98 -1.39 -19.91
N LYS A 206 2.15 -1.91 -20.83
CA LYS A 206 2.32 -1.71 -22.28
C LYS A 206 2.30 -0.21 -22.63
N THR A 207 1.28 0.49 -22.13
CA THR A 207 1.08 1.91 -22.39
C THR A 207 1.78 2.75 -21.35
N ALA A 208 2.66 3.64 -21.81
CA ALA A 208 3.30 4.63 -20.95
C ALA A 208 2.40 5.84 -20.75
N ASN A 209 1.86 6.05 -19.54
CA ASN A 209 0.95 7.16 -19.28
C ASN A 209 0.96 7.58 -17.80
N THR A 210 0.35 8.74 -17.53
CA THR A 210 0.02 9.18 -16.18
C THR A 210 -1.48 9.47 -16.13
N TRP A 211 -2.17 9.14 -15.02
CA TRP A 211 -3.60 9.44 -14.84
C TRP A 211 -3.95 9.76 -13.40
N GLY A 212 -5.16 10.28 -13.18
CA GLY A 212 -5.67 10.71 -11.87
C GLY A 212 -5.10 12.05 -11.40
N LYS A 213 -3.88 12.39 -11.83
CA LYS A 213 -3.24 13.69 -11.64
C LYS A 213 -2.19 13.91 -12.73
N SER A 214 -1.97 15.16 -13.13
CA SER A 214 -0.88 15.51 -14.05
C SER A 214 0.46 15.49 -13.31
N CYS A 215 1.52 15.01 -13.98
CA CYS A 215 2.87 15.14 -13.42
C CYS A 215 3.20 16.62 -13.18
N PRO A 216 3.81 16.97 -12.03
CA PRO A 216 4.28 18.34 -11.83
C PRO A 216 5.27 18.67 -12.94
N LYS A 217 5.24 19.92 -13.44
CA LYS A 217 6.30 20.41 -14.32
C LYS A 217 7.59 20.29 -13.51
N SER A 218 8.54 19.49 -13.98
CA SER A 218 9.86 19.40 -13.35
C SER A 218 10.38 20.83 -13.23
N ALA A 219 10.53 21.34 -12.01
CA ALA A 219 11.33 22.53 -11.81
C ALA A 219 12.73 22.12 -12.27
N ILE A 220 13.21 22.75 -13.33
CA ILE A 220 14.61 22.68 -13.73
C ILE A 220 15.34 23.31 -12.53
N PHE A 221 15.86 22.45 -11.65
CA PHE A 221 16.75 22.86 -10.57
C PHE A 221 18.18 22.91 -11.12
#